data_AF-A0A7W0FRF1-F1
#
_entry.id   AF-A0A7W0FRF1-F1
#
_cell.length_a   1.000
_cell.length_b   1.000
_cell.length_c   1.000
_cell.angle_alpha   90.00
_cell.angle_beta   90.00
_cell.angle_gamma   90.00
#
_symmetry.space_group_name_H-M   'P 1'
#
loop_
_entity.id
_entity.type
_entity.pdbx_description
1 polymer ?
#
loop_
_entity_poly.entity_id
_entity_poly.type
_entity_poly.pdbx_seq_one_letter_code
_entity_poly.pdbx_strand_id
1 'polypeptide(L)'
;MTAPVLRRLAGAAFAACVLLLVATDVLQILIADELGKSLIVTNGELGVPLFSLVLFTFPLVGFLLARRQPSNAIGWLLLGIGLCWGIRGCFFDGYLTWTLVVHPGSLPLPDLVGALTFPLWVPGIGLIGSFLVLLFPDGSLPSARWRPVAWISAAVIASLYLLGVVRPGPVEQAPVGDLDNPLGIHALAPILPALDALALLLPLCIVACAVALIVRFRRSVGVQRLQLKWLATAGAFVACGYLVVMFASAYAAVTHAGPAPGWFGFLVETYFLSLALIPVAIGVAVLKHGLYGIDRLISRTVSYAVITGTLLAVYVSLVTVATRFTPSSNSLSVAASTLAVAALFQPLRRRVQTVVDRRFNRAGTTPTAPQRHSPDGYATRSTWRQCARTCCTSSTTPCNLRPSACGYETYHDEPRRSPTPSSTLLALSHTDRPSLSESTRASDGLVRHRPTRHG
;
A
#
# COMPACT_ATOMS: atom_id res chain seq x y z
N MET A 1 -18.82 -10.60 -6.07
CA MET A 1 -19.10 -9.37 -5.30
C MET A 1 -19.08 -8.17 -6.23
N THR A 2 -20.00 -7.22 -6.10
CA THR A 2 -20.02 -6.00 -6.92
C THR A 2 -19.00 -4.97 -6.40
N ALA A 3 -18.44 -4.14 -7.28
CA ALA A 3 -17.49 -3.07 -6.93
C ALA A 3 -17.92 -2.16 -5.75
N PRO A 4 -19.20 -1.75 -5.59
CA PRO A 4 -19.62 -0.97 -4.43
C PRO A 4 -19.52 -1.73 -3.09
N VAL A 5 -19.77 -3.04 -3.06
CA VAL A 5 -19.64 -3.86 -1.84
C VAL A 5 -18.18 -3.93 -1.41
N LEU A 6 -17.26 -4.20 -2.34
CA LEU A 6 -15.83 -4.23 -2.08
C LEU A 6 -15.31 -2.89 -1.52
N ARG A 7 -15.80 -1.76 -2.03
CA ARG A 7 -15.43 -0.42 -1.53
C ARG A 7 -15.94 -0.13 -0.11
N ARG A 8 -17.10 -0.67 0.27
CA ARG A 8 -17.64 -0.57 1.63
C ARG A 8 -16.84 -1.43 2.60
N LEU A 9 -16.55 -2.67 2.22
CA LEU A 9 -15.71 -3.59 2.99
C LEU A 9 -14.31 -3.01 3.23
N ALA A 10 -13.68 -2.43 2.20
CA ALA A 10 -12.39 -1.77 2.36
C ALA A 10 -12.44 -0.59 3.36
N GLY A 11 -13.56 0.17 3.37
CA GLY A 11 -13.77 1.24 4.34
C GLY A 11 -13.97 0.73 5.76
N ALA A 12 -14.73 -0.34 5.94
CA ALA A 12 -14.93 -0.97 7.24
C ALA A 12 -13.63 -1.56 7.80
N ALA A 13 -12.86 -2.27 6.96
CA ALA A 13 -11.55 -2.80 7.34
C ALA A 13 -10.57 -1.67 7.73
N PHE A 14 -10.53 -0.58 6.95
CA PHE A 14 -9.71 0.58 7.29
C PHE A 14 -10.13 1.22 8.62
N ALA A 15 -11.44 1.42 8.84
CA ALA A 15 -11.95 1.95 10.09
C ALA A 15 -11.59 1.05 11.28
N ALA A 16 -11.68 -0.27 11.12
CA ALA A 16 -11.25 -1.22 12.14
C ALA A 16 -9.75 -1.10 12.46
N CYS A 17 -8.87 -1.00 11.45
CA CYS A 17 -7.44 -0.76 11.68
C CYS A 17 -7.20 0.55 12.44
N VAL A 18 -7.88 1.63 12.07
CA VAL A 18 -7.74 2.94 12.74
C VAL A 18 -8.20 2.85 14.20
N LEU A 19 -9.36 2.23 14.45
CA LEU A 19 -9.87 2.05 15.80
C LEU A 19 -8.91 1.24 16.67
N LEU A 20 -8.34 0.15 16.14
CA LEU A 20 -7.37 -0.68 16.85
C LEU A 20 -6.08 0.07 17.17
N LEU A 21 -5.54 0.83 16.20
CA LEU A 21 -4.34 1.64 16.42
C LEU A 21 -4.58 2.75 17.45
N VAL A 22 -5.69 3.48 17.34
CA VAL A 22 -6.06 4.53 18.31
C VAL A 22 -6.29 3.93 19.69
N ALA A 23 -6.98 2.79 19.79
CA ALA A 23 -7.18 2.10 21.06
C ALA A 23 -5.84 1.65 21.68
N THR A 24 -4.90 1.18 20.86
CA THR A 24 -3.54 0.84 21.30
C THR A 24 -2.84 2.07 21.88
N ASP A 25 -2.82 3.18 21.15
CA ASP A 25 -2.15 4.41 21.60
C ASP A 25 -2.80 4.96 22.88
N VAL A 26 -4.13 4.95 22.98
CA VAL A 26 -4.87 5.39 24.18
C VAL A 26 -4.55 4.49 25.37
N LEU A 27 -4.59 3.16 25.22
CA LEU A 27 -4.24 2.24 26.30
C LEU A 27 -2.80 2.47 26.76
N GLN A 28 -1.86 2.66 25.84
CA GLN A 28 -0.46 2.92 26.18
C GLN A 28 -0.25 4.24 26.91
N ILE A 29 -1.00 5.30 26.55
CA ILE A 29 -1.01 6.57 27.29
C ILE A 29 -1.53 6.36 28.72
N LEU A 30 -2.64 5.64 28.88
CA LEU A 30 -3.23 5.38 30.20
C LEU A 30 -2.31 4.51 31.08
N ILE A 31 -1.70 3.48 30.50
CA ILE A 31 -0.72 2.61 31.18
C ILE A 31 0.48 3.44 31.66
N ALA A 32 0.98 4.33 30.81
CA ALA A 32 2.12 5.19 31.14
C ALA A 32 1.79 6.13 32.31
N ASP A 33 0.61 6.76 32.26
CA ASP A 33 0.13 7.66 33.32
C ASP A 33 -0.01 6.96 34.67
N GLU A 34 -0.67 5.81 34.72
CA GLU A 34 -0.84 5.01 35.95
C GLU A 34 0.48 4.50 36.52
N LEU A 35 1.42 4.10 35.66
CA LEU A 35 2.74 3.65 36.10
C LEU A 35 3.68 4.80 36.50
N GLY A 36 3.26 6.06 36.35
CA GLY A 36 4.10 7.23 36.55
C GLY A 36 5.31 7.26 35.61
N LYS A 37 5.25 6.53 34.49
CA LYS A 37 6.31 6.45 33.48
C LYS A 37 5.92 7.36 32.32
N SER A 38 6.86 8.15 31.82
CA SER A 38 6.62 8.79 30.53
C SER A 38 6.59 7.71 29.44
N LEU A 39 5.74 7.87 28.42
CA LEU A 39 5.71 7.03 27.20
C LEU A 39 7.10 6.84 26.55
N ILE A 40 8.01 7.77 26.85
CA ILE A 40 9.41 7.87 26.42
C ILE A 40 10.30 6.84 27.15
N VAL A 41 9.95 6.41 28.36
CA VAL A 41 10.86 5.60 29.21
C VAL A 41 10.58 4.10 29.13
N THR A 42 9.38 3.67 28.75
CA THR A 42 9.01 2.24 28.81
C THR A 42 9.58 1.39 27.67
N ASN A 43 9.96 1.96 26.52
CA ASN A 43 10.45 1.22 25.34
C ASN A 43 11.59 1.90 24.54
N GLY A 44 12.29 2.87 25.12
CA GLY A 44 13.14 3.79 24.35
C GLY A 44 12.35 5.04 23.93
N GLU A 45 13.07 6.16 23.77
CA GLU A 45 12.57 7.52 23.89
C GLU A 45 11.40 7.91 22.95
N LEU A 46 11.09 7.10 21.91
CA LEU A 46 10.06 7.41 20.92
C LEU A 46 9.23 6.18 20.44
N GLY A 47 9.43 4.98 21.01
CA GLY A 47 9.09 3.70 20.36
C GLY A 47 7.63 3.47 19.98
N VAL A 48 6.67 3.66 20.88
CA VAL A 48 5.27 3.25 20.68
C VAL A 48 4.50 4.11 19.66
N PRO A 49 4.41 5.45 19.80
CA PRO A 49 3.66 6.27 18.85
C PRO A 49 4.31 6.32 17.46
N LEU A 50 5.64 6.23 17.36
CA LEU A 50 6.32 6.09 16.07
C LEU A 50 5.98 4.76 15.40
N PHE A 51 5.95 3.67 16.16
CA PHE A 51 5.57 2.36 15.64
C PHE A 51 4.11 2.36 15.13
N SER A 52 3.17 2.93 15.89
CA SER A 52 1.78 3.10 15.44
C SER A 52 1.68 3.93 14.15
N LEU A 53 2.47 4.99 14.02
CA LEU A 53 2.53 5.81 12.80
C LEU A 53 3.04 5.01 11.58
N VAL A 54 4.10 4.21 11.78
CA VAL A 54 4.61 3.30 10.75
C VAL A 54 3.54 2.30 10.34
N LEU A 55 2.92 1.64 11.33
CA LEU A 55 1.89 0.65 11.08
C LEU A 55 0.68 1.24 10.36
N PHE A 56 0.30 2.49 10.66
CA PHE A 56 -0.78 3.20 9.98
C PHE A 56 -0.56 3.38 8.47
N THR A 57 0.70 3.42 8.01
CA THR A 57 0.99 3.53 6.57
C THR A 57 0.47 2.35 5.77
N PHE A 58 0.44 1.14 6.35
CA PHE A 58 -0.09 -0.07 5.70
C PHE A 58 -1.59 0.03 5.38
N PRO A 59 -2.50 0.16 6.38
CA PRO A 59 -3.93 0.26 6.10
C PRO A 59 -4.29 1.53 5.33
N LEU A 60 -3.55 2.63 5.49
CA LEU A 60 -3.77 3.86 4.70
C LEU A 60 -3.56 3.59 3.20
N VAL A 61 -2.40 3.05 2.83
CA VAL A 61 -2.11 2.72 1.42
C VAL A 61 -3.05 1.61 0.94
N GLY A 62 -3.31 0.61 1.77
CA GLY A 62 -4.24 -0.49 1.48
C GLY A 62 -5.65 -0.01 1.15
N PHE A 63 -6.20 0.90 1.95
CA PHE A 63 -7.51 1.52 1.73
C PHE A 63 -7.57 2.30 0.42
N LEU A 64 -6.55 3.12 0.14
CA LEU A 64 -6.47 3.90 -1.10
C LEU A 64 -6.44 2.99 -2.33
N LEU A 65 -5.66 1.92 -2.28
CA LEU A 65 -5.57 0.92 -3.35
C LEU A 65 -6.88 0.14 -3.50
N ALA A 66 -7.46 -0.39 -2.42
CA ALA A 66 -8.68 -1.18 -2.46
C ALA A 66 -9.91 -0.38 -2.92
N ARG A 67 -9.96 0.94 -2.66
CA ARG A 67 -11.01 1.80 -3.20
C ARG A 67 -10.87 2.09 -4.69
N ARG A 68 -9.63 2.28 -5.16
CA ARG A 68 -9.30 2.59 -6.56
C ARG A 68 -9.40 1.37 -7.46
N GLN A 69 -8.77 0.28 -7.03
CA GLN A 69 -8.68 -0.99 -7.75
C GLN A 69 -9.12 -2.14 -6.82
N PRO A 70 -10.45 -2.31 -6.60
CA PRO A 70 -10.96 -3.30 -5.67
C PRO A 70 -10.63 -4.76 -6.05
N SER A 71 -10.31 -5.01 -7.32
CA SER A 71 -9.85 -6.30 -7.83
C SER A 71 -8.39 -6.61 -7.53
N ASN A 72 -7.56 -5.61 -7.16
CA ASN A 72 -6.14 -5.82 -6.88
C ASN A 72 -5.96 -6.31 -5.44
N ALA A 73 -5.39 -7.52 -5.29
CA ALA A 73 -5.16 -8.17 -4.00
C ALA A 73 -4.25 -7.36 -3.06
N ILE A 74 -3.36 -6.52 -3.58
CA ILE A 74 -2.37 -5.77 -2.79
C ILE A 74 -3.05 -4.83 -1.78
N GLY A 75 -4.14 -4.17 -2.17
CA GLY A 75 -4.88 -3.29 -1.26
C GLY A 75 -5.43 -4.05 -0.05
N TRP A 76 -5.93 -5.26 -0.28
CA TRP A 76 -6.45 -6.15 0.75
C TRP A 76 -5.36 -6.75 1.63
N LEU A 77 -4.21 -7.11 1.05
CA LEU A 77 -3.05 -7.58 1.82
C LEU A 77 -2.54 -6.51 2.78
N LEU A 78 -2.42 -5.26 2.31
CA LEU A 78 -1.99 -4.14 3.16
C LEU A 78 -2.99 -3.86 4.31
N LEU A 79 -4.30 -3.98 4.05
CA LEU A 79 -5.31 -3.90 5.11
C LEU A 79 -5.20 -5.07 6.08
N GLY A 80 -5.00 -6.30 5.59
CA GLY A 80 -4.82 -7.50 6.42
C GLY A 80 -3.58 -7.41 7.31
N ILE A 81 -2.46 -6.91 6.78
CA ILE A 81 -1.25 -6.62 7.57
C ILE A 81 -1.56 -5.62 8.68
N GLY A 82 -2.26 -4.52 8.35
CA GLY A 82 -2.70 -3.54 9.34
C GLY A 82 -3.60 -4.13 10.43
N LEU A 83 -4.49 -5.06 10.09
CA LEU A 83 -5.33 -5.77 11.06
C LEU A 83 -4.50 -6.69 11.97
N CYS A 84 -3.57 -7.48 11.42
CA CYS A 84 -2.72 -8.36 12.22
C CYS A 84 -1.95 -7.56 13.28
N TRP A 85 -1.31 -6.46 12.88
CA TRP A 85 -0.56 -5.60 13.79
C TRP A 85 -1.46 -4.80 14.73
N GLY A 86 -2.62 -4.31 14.27
CA GLY A 86 -3.57 -3.57 15.10
C GLY A 86 -4.20 -4.44 16.19
N ILE A 87 -4.59 -5.67 15.87
CA ILE A 87 -5.14 -6.62 16.85
C ILE A 87 -4.05 -6.98 17.87
N ARG A 88 -2.84 -7.32 17.43
CA ARG A 88 -1.72 -7.59 18.34
C ARG A 88 -1.43 -6.39 19.24
N GLY A 89 -1.29 -5.18 18.69
CA GLY A 89 -1.01 -3.97 19.47
C GLY A 89 -2.07 -3.70 20.54
N CYS A 90 -3.34 -3.76 20.14
CA CYS A 90 -4.44 -3.43 21.05
C CYS A 90 -4.60 -4.47 22.17
N PHE A 91 -4.52 -5.75 21.83
CA PHE A 91 -4.85 -6.83 22.76
C PHE A 91 -3.63 -7.44 23.44
N PHE A 92 -2.52 -7.62 22.73
CA PHE A 92 -1.30 -8.14 23.33
C PHE A 92 -0.56 -7.05 24.10
N ASP A 93 -0.21 -5.94 23.44
CA ASP A 93 0.63 -4.92 24.06
C ASP A 93 -0.16 -4.01 25.02
N GLY A 94 -1.42 -3.67 24.68
CA GLY A 94 -2.30 -2.82 25.49
C GLY A 94 -3.06 -3.58 26.57
N TYR A 95 -4.00 -4.43 26.17
CA TYR A 95 -4.94 -5.11 27.09
C TYR A 95 -4.24 -5.98 28.14
N LEU A 96 -3.25 -6.81 27.76
CA LEU A 96 -2.54 -7.65 28.73
C LEU A 96 -1.78 -6.80 29.75
N THR A 97 -1.09 -5.76 29.30
CA THR A 97 -0.35 -4.88 30.20
C THR A 97 -1.30 -4.18 31.18
N TRP A 98 -2.46 -3.72 30.69
CA TRP A 98 -3.49 -3.12 31.54
C TRP A 98 -3.98 -4.10 32.62
N THR A 99 -4.35 -5.33 32.24
CA THR A 99 -4.98 -6.28 33.16
C THR A 99 -4.02 -7.10 34.01
N LEU A 100 -2.74 -7.17 33.67
CA LEU A 100 -1.72 -7.95 34.40
C LEU A 100 -0.77 -7.06 35.19
N VAL A 101 -0.50 -5.84 34.72
CA VAL A 101 0.49 -4.94 35.33
C VAL A 101 -0.17 -3.77 36.05
N VAL A 102 -1.11 -3.07 35.39
CA VAL A 102 -1.70 -1.84 35.94
C VAL A 102 -2.83 -2.15 36.92
N HIS A 103 -3.80 -2.95 36.50
CA HIS A 103 -4.93 -3.39 37.31
C HIS A 103 -5.07 -4.91 37.24
N PRO A 104 -4.27 -5.65 38.04
CA PRO A 104 -4.30 -7.11 38.11
C PRO A 104 -5.72 -7.64 38.30
N GLY A 105 -6.18 -8.48 37.37
CA GLY A 105 -7.50 -9.15 37.45
C GLY A 105 -8.72 -8.27 37.08
N SER A 106 -8.51 -7.08 36.51
CA SER A 106 -9.60 -6.18 36.11
C SER A 106 -10.42 -6.68 34.92
N LEU A 107 -9.80 -7.41 33.98
CA LEU A 107 -10.44 -7.90 32.76
C LEU A 107 -10.27 -9.42 32.62
N PRO A 108 -11.25 -10.12 32.01
CA PRO A 108 -11.27 -11.59 31.99
C PRO A 108 -10.31 -12.20 30.95
N LEU A 109 -9.90 -13.45 31.15
CA LEU A 109 -9.20 -14.28 30.14
C LEU A 109 -7.89 -13.69 29.56
N PRO A 110 -6.97 -13.11 30.37
CA PRO A 110 -5.70 -12.58 29.86
C PRO A 110 -4.83 -13.67 29.20
N ASP A 111 -4.84 -14.87 29.74
CA ASP A 111 -4.14 -16.05 29.28
C ASP A 111 -4.55 -16.43 27.84
N LEU A 112 -5.86 -16.53 27.57
CA LEU A 112 -6.39 -16.83 26.24
C LEU A 112 -6.11 -15.71 25.23
N VAL A 113 -6.27 -14.45 25.64
CA VAL A 113 -6.00 -13.29 24.78
C VAL A 113 -4.53 -13.27 24.37
N GLY A 114 -3.61 -13.51 25.32
CA GLY A 114 -2.18 -13.59 25.04
C GLY A 114 -1.83 -14.68 24.04
N ALA A 115 -2.35 -15.90 24.24
CA ALA A 115 -2.12 -17.04 23.37
C ALA A 115 -2.57 -16.80 21.92
N LEU A 116 -3.70 -16.11 21.72
CA LEU A 116 -4.26 -15.85 20.39
C LEU A 116 -3.62 -14.66 19.68
N THR A 117 -3.21 -13.64 20.43
CA THR A 117 -2.82 -12.35 19.84
C THR A 117 -1.31 -12.18 19.72
N PHE A 118 -0.52 -12.88 20.55
CA PHE A 118 0.93 -12.91 20.38
C PHE A 118 1.31 -13.36 18.96
N PRO A 119 0.89 -14.53 18.44
CA PRO A 119 1.42 -15.10 17.20
C PRO A 119 1.05 -14.31 15.93
N LEU A 120 0.20 -13.28 16.03
CA LEU A 120 -0.22 -12.44 14.89
C LEU A 120 0.93 -11.66 14.22
N TRP A 121 2.10 -11.56 14.86
CA TRP A 121 3.29 -11.04 14.19
C TRP A 121 3.72 -11.89 12.99
N VAL A 122 3.47 -13.21 13.04
CA VAL A 122 3.85 -14.15 11.99
C VAL A 122 3.14 -13.83 10.68
N PRO A 123 1.79 -13.77 10.60
CA PRO A 123 1.11 -13.32 9.38
C PRO A 123 1.42 -11.85 9.06
N GLY A 124 1.61 -10.98 10.06
CA GLY A 124 2.00 -9.59 9.85
C GLY A 124 3.29 -9.46 9.03
N ILE A 125 4.38 -10.11 9.46
CA ILE A 125 5.68 -10.11 8.77
C ILE A 125 5.64 -11.00 7.52
N GLY A 126 5.02 -12.18 7.62
CA GLY A 126 4.96 -13.15 6.54
C GLY A 126 4.30 -12.57 5.29
N LEU A 127 3.17 -11.88 5.43
CA LEU A 127 2.48 -11.24 4.31
C LEU A 127 3.33 -10.11 3.68
N ILE A 128 4.08 -9.35 4.50
CA ILE A 128 4.98 -8.30 4.01
C ILE A 128 6.10 -8.89 3.15
N GLY A 129 6.79 -9.91 3.66
CA GLY A 129 7.96 -10.48 3.00
C GLY A 129 7.64 -11.45 1.85
N SER A 130 6.48 -12.10 1.86
CA SER A 130 6.11 -13.11 0.85
C SER A 130 5.07 -12.59 -0.14
N PHE A 131 3.81 -12.48 0.27
CA PHE A 131 2.69 -12.21 -0.62
C PHE A 131 2.72 -10.82 -1.25
N LEU A 132 3.12 -9.77 -0.51
CA LEU A 132 3.31 -8.45 -1.12
C LEU A 132 4.34 -8.50 -2.24
N VAL A 133 5.48 -9.16 -2.01
CA VAL A 133 6.55 -9.29 -3.01
C VAL A 133 6.12 -10.13 -4.21
N LEU A 134 5.41 -11.23 -3.96
CA LEU A 134 5.03 -12.20 -4.97
C LEU A 134 3.92 -11.72 -5.91
N LEU A 135 2.92 -11.01 -5.36
CA LEU A 135 1.73 -10.56 -6.10
C LEU A 135 1.89 -9.16 -6.71
N PHE A 136 2.88 -8.38 -6.26
CA PHE A 136 3.11 -7.04 -6.78
C PHE A 136 3.62 -7.03 -8.24
N PRO A 137 3.18 -6.08 -9.09
CA PRO A 137 2.25 -4.96 -8.82
C PRO A 137 0.77 -5.23 -9.14
N ASP A 138 0.48 -6.29 -9.87
CA ASP A 138 -0.84 -6.50 -10.50
C ASP A 138 -1.82 -7.30 -9.62
N GLY A 139 -1.37 -7.78 -8.45
CA GLY A 139 -2.15 -8.66 -7.59
C GLY A 139 -2.21 -10.10 -8.10
N SER A 140 -1.34 -10.47 -9.04
CA SER A 140 -1.30 -11.78 -9.68
C SER A 140 0.11 -12.39 -9.64
N LEU A 141 0.15 -13.72 -9.60
CA LEU A 141 1.39 -14.47 -9.64
C LEU A 141 2.12 -14.25 -10.98
N PRO A 142 3.47 -14.24 -11.00
CA PRO A 142 4.23 -14.03 -12.24
C PRO A 142 4.00 -15.11 -13.30
N SER A 143 3.77 -16.36 -12.87
CA SER A 143 3.36 -17.49 -13.71
C SER A 143 2.90 -18.68 -12.85
N ALA A 144 2.26 -19.68 -13.46
CA ALA A 144 1.70 -20.84 -12.75
C ALA A 144 2.74 -21.62 -11.92
N ARG A 145 4.03 -21.61 -12.33
CA ARG A 145 5.14 -22.26 -11.61
C ARG A 145 5.43 -21.68 -10.23
N TRP A 146 4.93 -20.48 -9.92
CA TRP A 146 5.08 -19.85 -8.61
C TRP A 146 3.92 -20.15 -7.65
N ARG A 147 2.88 -20.87 -8.11
CA ARG A 147 1.79 -21.34 -7.26
C ARG A 147 2.28 -22.21 -6.08
N PRO A 148 3.21 -23.17 -6.26
CA PRO A 148 3.73 -23.94 -5.14
C PRO A 148 4.39 -23.05 -4.08
N VAL A 149 5.19 -22.06 -4.49
CA VAL A 149 5.84 -21.12 -3.55
C VAL A 149 4.81 -20.32 -2.76
N ALA A 150 3.73 -19.87 -3.41
CA ALA A 150 2.63 -19.19 -2.73
C ALA A 150 1.95 -20.11 -1.70
N TRP A 151 1.63 -21.35 -2.08
CA TRP A 151 1.00 -22.33 -1.19
C TRP A 151 1.90 -22.72 -0.01
N ILE A 152 3.19 -22.96 -0.26
CA ILE A 152 4.16 -23.25 0.79
C ILE A 152 4.27 -22.06 1.74
N SER A 153 4.35 -20.83 1.22
CA SER A 153 4.42 -19.61 2.06
C SER A 153 3.16 -19.46 2.92
N ALA A 154 1.96 -19.68 2.36
CA ALA A 154 0.71 -19.66 3.13
C ALA A 154 0.69 -20.76 4.20
N ALA A 155 1.11 -21.98 3.85
CA ALA A 155 1.16 -23.10 4.78
C ALA A 155 2.14 -22.83 5.93
N VAL A 156 3.33 -22.30 5.64
CA VAL A 156 4.32 -21.94 6.66
C VAL A 156 3.77 -20.85 7.58
N ILE A 157 3.18 -19.78 7.05
CA ILE A 157 2.59 -18.71 7.87
C ILE A 157 1.47 -19.25 8.76
N ALA A 158 0.56 -20.06 8.20
CA ALA A 158 -0.55 -20.64 8.95
C ALA A 158 -0.06 -21.62 10.02
N SER A 159 0.87 -22.51 9.69
CA SER A 159 1.45 -23.47 10.62
C SER A 159 2.19 -22.78 11.76
N LEU A 160 3.00 -21.74 11.48
CA LEU A 160 3.71 -20.99 12.51
C LEU A 160 2.76 -20.20 13.42
N TYR A 161 1.70 -19.61 12.86
CA TYR A 161 0.65 -18.98 13.67
C TYR A 161 -0.04 -19.99 14.59
N LEU A 162 -0.52 -21.10 14.03
CA LEU A 162 -1.22 -22.15 14.80
C LEU A 162 -0.30 -22.77 15.86
N LEU A 163 0.97 -23.01 15.52
CA LEU A 163 1.96 -23.50 16.46
C LEU A 163 2.16 -22.53 17.61
N GLY A 164 2.24 -21.22 17.34
CA GLY A 164 2.31 -20.20 18.39
C GLY A 164 1.08 -20.21 19.31
N VAL A 165 -0.11 -20.43 18.75
CA VAL A 165 -1.37 -20.50 19.53
C VAL A 165 -1.37 -21.72 20.47
N VAL A 166 -0.90 -22.89 20.02
CA VAL A 166 -0.93 -24.13 20.81
C VAL A 166 0.39 -24.42 21.54
N ARG A 167 1.32 -23.46 21.57
CA ARG A 167 2.64 -23.63 22.18
C ARG A 167 2.51 -23.87 23.69
N PRO A 168 3.00 -24.99 24.25
CA PRO A 168 2.96 -25.21 25.69
C PRO A 168 3.96 -24.32 26.43
N GLY A 169 3.63 -23.98 27.67
CA GLY A 169 4.41 -23.11 28.55
C GLY A 169 3.87 -21.68 28.62
N PRO A 170 4.65 -20.75 29.19
CA PRO A 170 4.25 -19.36 29.34
C PRO A 170 4.11 -18.67 27.98
N VAL A 171 3.15 -17.76 27.89
CA VAL A 171 2.97 -16.90 26.71
C VAL A 171 4.25 -16.08 26.51
N GLU A 172 4.90 -16.27 25.35
CA GLU A 172 6.13 -15.56 25.01
C GLU A 172 5.94 -14.04 25.03
N GLN A 173 6.92 -13.34 25.59
CA GLN A 173 6.92 -11.87 25.68
C GLN A 173 5.71 -11.29 26.43
N ALA A 174 5.01 -12.10 27.24
CA ALA A 174 3.95 -11.58 28.10
C ALA A 174 4.50 -10.53 29.08
N PRO A 175 3.70 -9.51 29.45
CA PRO A 175 4.13 -8.48 30.41
C PRO A 175 4.52 -9.04 31.79
N VAL A 176 4.00 -10.23 32.14
CA VAL A 176 4.28 -10.95 33.38
C VAL A 176 4.65 -12.40 33.03
N GLY A 177 5.73 -12.91 33.62
CA GLY A 177 6.33 -14.21 33.25
C GLY A 177 5.52 -15.46 33.63
N ASP A 178 4.54 -15.34 34.51
CA ASP A 178 3.75 -16.47 35.05
C ASP A 178 2.45 -16.74 34.25
N LEU A 179 2.29 -16.14 33.06
CA LEU A 179 1.08 -16.32 32.25
C LEU A 179 1.16 -17.58 31.39
N ASP A 180 0.68 -18.71 31.90
CA ASP A 180 0.62 -19.96 31.16
C ASP A 180 -0.37 -19.93 29.99
N ASN A 181 0.00 -20.55 28.86
CA ASN A 181 -0.88 -20.67 27.70
C ASN A 181 -1.96 -21.75 27.93
N PRO A 182 -3.26 -21.39 28.00
CA PRO A 182 -4.34 -22.35 28.26
C PRO A 182 -4.60 -23.27 27.07
N LEU A 183 -4.19 -22.86 25.86
CA LEU A 183 -4.28 -23.65 24.62
C LEU A 183 -3.02 -24.51 24.40
N GLY A 184 -2.07 -24.48 25.34
CA GLY A 184 -0.80 -25.19 25.26
C GLY A 184 -0.95 -26.71 25.24
N ILE A 185 -0.54 -27.34 24.14
CA ILE A 185 -0.53 -28.81 24.03
C ILE A 185 0.81 -29.32 24.55
N HIS A 186 0.82 -29.79 25.79
CA HIS A 186 2.03 -30.29 26.46
C HIS A 186 2.72 -31.45 25.73
N ALA A 187 1.97 -32.24 24.95
CA ALA A 187 2.51 -33.31 24.12
C ALA A 187 3.47 -32.80 23.01
N LEU A 188 3.43 -31.51 22.66
CA LEU A 188 4.35 -30.89 21.69
C LEU A 188 5.70 -30.51 22.32
N ALA A 189 5.80 -30.41 23.65
CA ALA A 189 7.01 -30.01 24.35
C ALA A 189 8.31 -30.72 23.88
N PRO A 190 8.37 -32.06 23.71
CA PRO A 190 9.60 -32.73 23.29
C PRO A 190 10.04 -32.39 21.86
N ILE A 191 9.09 -31.97 21.00
CA ILE A 191 9.37 -31.65 19.60
C ILE A 191 9.44 -30.14 19.34
N LEU A 192 9.21 -29.30 20.34
CA LEU A 192 9.27 -27.84 20.21
C LEU A 192 10.57 -27.33 19.58
N PRO A 193 11.78 -27.81 19.95
CA PRO A 193 13.00 -27.33 19.30
C PRO A 193 13.04 -27.61 17.79
N ALA A 194 12.50 -28.76 17.37
CA ALA A 194 12.39 -29.09 15.95
C ALA A 194 11.32 -28.23 15.24
N LEU A 195 10.23 -27.89 15.95
CA LEU A 195 9.19 -27.00 15.46
C LEU A 195 9.64 -25.54 15.41
N ASP A 196 10.50 -25.09 16.32
CA ASP A 196 11.14 -23.78 16.26
C ASP A 196 12.06 -23.67 15.04
N ALA A 197 12.71 -24.75 14.63
CA ALA A 197 13.46 -24.79 13.38
C ALA A 197 12.57 -24.56 12.14
N LEU A 198 11.25 -24.84 12.23
CA LEU A 198 10.28 -24.51 11.17
C LEU A 198 10.19 -22.99 10.94
N ALA A 199 10.48 -22.17 11.95
CA ALA A 199 10.49 -20.72 11.80
C ALA A 199 11.54 -20.25 10.77
N LEU A 200 12.60 -21.04 10.52
CA LEU A 200 13.58 -20.78 9.46
C LEU A 200 13.01 -20.96 8.04
N LEU A 201 11.88 -21.67 7.88
CA LEU A 201 11.22 -21.76 6.57
C LEU A 201 10.61 -20.43 6.14
N LEU A 202 10.20 -19.58 7.08
CA LEU A 202 9.62 -18.28 6.75
C LEU A 202 10.62 -17.36 6.00
N PRO A 203 11.84 -17.10 6.49
CA PRO A 203 12.82 -16.32 5.73
C PRO A 203 13.22 -17.00 4.42
N LEU A 204 13.28 -18.34 4.36
CA LEU A 204 13.52 -19.05 3.10
C LEU A 204 12.40 -18.81 2.07
N CYS A 205 11.13 -18.78 2.51
CA CYS A 205 9.98 -18.43 1.68
C CYS A 205 10.06 -16.97 1.20
N ILE A 206 10.47 -16.04 2.06
CA ILE A 206 10.69 -14.63 1.72
C ILE A 206 11.78 -14.51 0.64
N VAL A 207 12.89 -15.22 0.80
CA VAL A 207 13.97 -15.26 -0.22
C VAL A 207 13.45 -15.84 -1.54
N ALA A 208 12.68 -16.93 -1.52
CA ALA A 208 12.07 -17.49 -2.72
C ALA A 208 11.13 -16.49 -3.42
N CYS A 209 10.34 -15.73 -2.65
CA CYS A 209 9.50 -14.66 -3.18
C CYS A 209 10.33 -13.50 -3.76
N ALA A 210 11.44 -13.13 -3.12
CA ALA A 210 12.38 -12.13 -3.64
C ALA A 210 13.04 -12.59 -4.96
N VAL A 211 13.40 -13.87 -5.09
CA VAL A 211 13.89 -14.44 -6.35
C VAL A 211 12.81 -14.35 -7.43
N ALA A 212 11.54 -14.60 -7.09
CA ALA A 212 10.42 -14.41 -8.02
C ALA A 212 10.33 -12.96 -8.54
N LEU A 213 10.52 -11.99 -7.64
CA LEU A 213 10.56 -10.56 -7.97
C LEU A 213 11.71 -10.24 -8.93
N ILE A 214 12.91 -10.79 -8.69
CA ILE A 214 14.08 -10.59 -9.57
C ILE A 214 13.83 -11.19 -10.95
N VAL A 215 13.28 -12.40 -11.02
CA VAL A 215 12.92 -13.04 -12.30
C VAL A 215 11.88 -12.21 -13.05
N ARG A 216 10.88 -11.66 -12.34
CA ARG A 216 9.88 -10.75 -12.92
C ARG A 216 10.53 -9.45 -13.41
N PHE A 217 11.43 -8.87 -12.63
CA PHE A 217 12.16 -7.65 -12.97
C PHE A 217 12.99 -7.81 -14.25
N ARG A 218 13.66 -8.95 -14.43
CA ARG A 218 14.44 -9.25 -15.65
C ARG A 218 13.58 -9.38 -16.91
N ARG A 219 12.30 -9.73 -16.78
CA ARG A 219 11.35 -9.88 -17.89
C ARG A 219 10.50 -8.64 -18.14
N SER A 220 10.49 -7.68 -17.21
CA SER A 220 9.61 -6.52 -17.26
C SER A 220 10.22 -5.39 -18.11
N VAL A 221 9.37 -4.73 -18.90
CA VAL A 221 9.74 -3.56 -19.71
C VAL A 221 8.83 -2.36 -19.39
N GLY A 222 9.30 -1.15 -19.69
CA GLY A 222 8.52 0.07 -19.50
C GLY A 222 8.10 0.35 -18.05
N VAL A 223 6.82 0.70 -17.87
CA VAL A 223 6.22 1.16 -16.60
C VAL A 223 6.31 0.11 -15.50
N GLN A 224 6.10 -1.17 -15.82
CA GLN A 224 6.14 -2.25 -14.84
C GLN A 224 7.54 -2.38 -14.20
N ARG A 225 8.61 -2.17 -14.98
CA ARG A 225 9.98 -2.21 -14.46
C ARG A 225 10.25 -1.08 -13.46
N LEU A 226 9.67 0.11 -13.67
CA LEU A 226 9.77 1.22 -12.72
C LEU A 226 9.04 0.90 -11.41
N GLN A 227 7.85 0.30 -11.48
CA GLN A 227 7.10 -0.12 -10.29
C GLN A 227 7.89 -1.13 -9.46
N LEU A 228 8.44 -2.15 -10.11
CA LEU A 228 9.27 -3.16 -9.46
C LEU A 228 10.54 -2.56 -8.84
N LYS A 229 11.14 -1.53 -9.46
CA LYS A 229 12.33 -0.84 -8.93
C LYS A 229 12.04 -0.16 -7.59
N TRP A 230 10.89 0.50 -7.44
CA TRP A 230 10.49 1.12 -6.17
C TRP A 230 10.35 0.10 -5.04
N LEU A 231 9.62 -1.00 -5.28
CA LEU A 231 9.48 -2.04 -4.28
C LEU A 231 10.80 -2.76 -3.98
N ALA A 232 11.60 -3.07 -5.01
CA ALA A 232 12.88 -3.76 -4.83
C ALA A 232 13.88 -2.91 -4.05
N THR A 233 13.93 -1.59 -4.28
CA THR A 233 14.82 -0.69 -3.54
C THR A 233 14.39 -0.53 -2.08
N ALA A 234 13.09 -0.33 -1.81
CA ALA A 234 12.57 -0.28 -0.44
C ALA A 234 12.76 -1.62 0.30
N GLY A 235 12.44 -2.74 -0.36
CA GLY A 235 12.60 -4.08 0.19
C GLY A 235 14.07 -4.42 0.47
N ALA A 236 14.99 -4.06 -0.42
CA ALA A 236 16.42 -4.24 -0.20
C ALA A 236 16.92 -3.41 0.99
N PHE A 237 16.47 -2.15 1.11
CA PHE A 237 16.83 -1.30 2.25
C PHE A 237 16.34 -1.89 3.58
N VAL A 238 15.07 -2.33 3.64
CA VAL A 238 14.51 -3.01 4.82
C VAL A 238 15.25 -4.30 5.14
N ALA A 239 15.55 -5.13 4.14
CA ALA A 239 16.29 -6.37 4.32
C ALA A 239 17.71 -6.12 4.86
N CYS A 240 18.43 -5.13 4.32
CA CYS A 240 19.73 -4.72 4.83
C CYS A 240 19.63 -4.22 6.27
N GLY A 241 18.65 -3.38 6.58
CA GLY A 241 18.40 -2.91 7.95
C GLY A 241 18.16 -4.06 8.93
N TYR A 242 17.36 -5.05 8.53
CA TYR A 242 17.12 -6.25 9.33
C TYR A 242 18.41 -7.04 9.58
N LEU A 243 19.24 -7.24 8.56
CA LEU A 243 20.52 -7.93 8.71
C LEU A 243 21.47 -7.19 9.65
N VAL A 244 21.49 -5.86 9.61
CA VAL A 244 22.27 -5.02 10.54
C VAL A 244 21.77 -5.21 11.96
N VAL A 245 20.46 -5.14 12.21
CA VAL A 245 19.87 -5.35 13.54
C VAL A 245 20.14 -6.77 14.04
N MET A 246 20.00 -7.77 13.18
CA MET A 246 20.26 -9.17 13.53
C MET A 246 21.73 -9.39 13.91
N PHE A 247 22.67 -8.85 13.12
CA PHE A 247 24.11 -8.95 13.42
C PHE A 247 24.47 -8.19 14.70
N ALA A 248 23.92 -6.99 14.89
CA ALA A 248 24.11 -6.21 16.12
C ALA A 248 23.57 -6.95 17.35
N SER A 249 22.41 -7.62 17.22
CA SER A 249 21.81 -8.42 18.29
C SER A 249 22.70 -9.61 18.65
N ALA A 250 23.19 -10.35 17.65
CA ALA A 250 24.10 -11.48 17.87
C ALA A 250 25.43 -11.03 18.49
N TYR A 251 26.00 -9.91 18.00
CA TYR A 251 27.21 -9.32 18.57
C TYR A 251 27.02 -8.90 20.03
N ALA A 252 25.90 -8.24 20.34
CA ALA A 252 25.59 -7.81 21.70
C ALA A 252 25.41 -9.00 22.65
N ALA A 253 24.76 -10.08 22.20
CA ALA A 253 24.58 -11.30 22.98
C ALA A 253 25.90 -12.00 23.36
N VAL A 254 26.94 -11.85 22.53
CA VAL A 254 28.26 -12.45 22.79
C VAL A 254 29.17 -11.54 23.61
N THR A 255 29.07 -10.22 23.44
CA THR A 255 30.03 -9.25 24.00
C THR A 255 29.57 -8.54 25.26
N HIS A 256 28.26 -8.49 25.53
CA HIS A 256 27.70 -7.77 26.68
C HIS A 256 26.98 -8.72 27.64
N ALA A 257 27.46 -8.80 28.89
CA ALA A 257 26.80 -9.51 29.99
C ALA A 257 25.80 -8.62 30.77
N GLY A 258 25.48 -7.42 30.26
CA GLY A 258 24.64 -6.42 30.93
C GLY A 258 23.56 -5.84 30.00
N PRO A 259 22.84 -4.78 30.43
CA PRO A 259 21.80 -4.15 29.64
C PRO A 259 22.32 -3.75 28.25
N ALA A 260 21.50 -3.98 27.22
CA ALA A 260 21.88 -3.65 25.85
C ALA A 260 22.28 -2.16 25.76
N PRO A 261 23.37 -1.83 25.04
CA PRO A 261 23.78 -0.44 24.86
C PRO A 261 22.66 0.43 24.27
N GLY A 262 22.56 1.69 24.68
CA GLY A 262 21.48 2.60 24.21
C GLY A 262 21.44 2.79 22.67
N TRP A 263 22.57 2.64 21.98
CA TRP A 263 22.62 2.69 20.50
C TRP A 263 21.86 1.52 19.86
N PHE A 264 21.76 0.37 20.53
CA PHE A 264 21.04 -0.80 20.02
C PHE A 264 19.55 -0.51 19.91
N GLY A 265 18.96 0.13 20.94
CA GLY A 265 17.57 0.59 20.90
C GLY A 265 17.31 1.52 19.72
N PHE A 266 18.18 2.52 19.51
CA PHE A 266 18.09 3.44 18.38
C PHE A 266 18.12 2.72 17.02
N LEU A 267 18.97 1.69 16.86
CA LEU A 267 19.02 0.89 15.63
C LEU A 267 17.72 0.10 15.40
N VAL A 268 17.17 -0.51 16.44
CA VAL A 268 15.91 -1.27 16.37
C VAL A 268 14.75 -0.34 15.99
N GLU A 269 14.63 0.83 16.64
CA GLU A 269 13.62 1.83 16.31
C GLU A 269 13.76 2.34 14.86
N THR A 270 14.99 2.64 14.43
CA THR A 270 15.28 3.07 13.05
C THR A 270 14.90 1.99 12.04
N TYR A 271 15.15 0.72 12.35
CA TYR A 271 14.74 -0.40 11.51
C TYR A 271 13.21 -0.48 11.40
N PHE A 272 12.48 -0.36 12.50
CA PHE A 272 11.02 -0.35 12.44
C PHE A 272 10.50 0.81 11.59
N LEU A 273 11.09 2.01 11.70
CA LEU A 273 10.74 3.15 10.85
C LEU A 273 10.95 2.85 9.36
N SER A 274 11.99 2.08 9.02
CA SER A 274 12.25 1.67 7.64
C SER A 274 11.14 0.82 7.03
N LEU A 275 10.34 0.10 7.84
CA LEU A 275 9.23 -0.73 7.34
C LEU A 275 8.16 0.10 6.62
N ALA A 276 7.98 1.38 6.99
CA ALA A 276 7.06 2.29 6.31
C ALA A 276 7.46 2.55 4.83
N LEU A 277 8.73 2.33 4.47
CA LEU A 277 9.19 2.48 3.09
C LEU A 277 8.49 1.49 2.16
N ILE A 278 8.09 0.30 2.63
CA ILE A 278 7.42 -0.71 1.80
C ILE A 278 6.03 -0.23 1.34
N PRO A 279 5.05 0.09 2.22
CA PRO A 279 3.75 0.57 1.78
C PRO A 279 3.85 1.91 1.06
N VAL A 280 4.76 2.81 1.45
CA VAL A 280 4.98 4.07 0.74
C VAL A 280 5.49 3.82 -0.68
N ALA A 281 6.47 2.94 -0.87
CA ALA A 281 6.98 2.57 -2.18
C ALA A 281 5.91 1.89 -3.04
N ILE A 282 5.07 1.01 -2.46
CA ILE A 282 3.93 0.40 -3.15
C ILE A 282 2.93 1.47 -3.59
N GLY A 283 2.56 2.37 -2.68
CA GLY A 283 1.65 3.48 -2.94
C GLY A 283 2.16 4.37 -4.07
N VAL A 284 3.43 4.79 -4.02
CA VAL A 284 4.08 5.57 -5.07
C VAL A 284 4.15 4.78 -6.38
N ALA A 285 4.57 3.53 -6.35
CA ALA A 285 4.69 2.71 -7.55
C ALA A 285 3.34 2.54 -8.27
N VAL A 286 2.31 2.13 -7.54
CA VAL A 286 0.98 1.86 -8.10
C VAL A 286 0.27 3.16 -8.50
N LEU A 287 0.28 4.18 -7.63
CA LEU A 287 -0.46 5.41 -7.88
C LEU A 287 0.23 6.37 -8.86
N LYS A 288 1.57 6.43 -8.88
CA LYS A 288 2.29 7.33 -9.79
C LYS A 288 2.46 6.75 -11.19
N HIS A 289 2.73 5.44 -11.28
CA HIS A 289 3.09 4.82 -12.56
C HIS A 289 1.91 4.08 -13.21
N GLY A 290 0.84 3.75 -12.47
CA GLY A 290 -0.30 3.00 -13.00
C GLY A 290 -1.23 3.80 -13.93
N LEU A 291 -1.26 5.13 -13.84
CA LEU A 291 -2.10 5.99 -14.68
C LEU A 291 -1.52 7.42 -14.66
N TYR A 292 -1.32 8.03 -15.83
CA TYR A 292 -1.14 9.48 -16.03
C TYR A 292 -2.38 10.33 -15.61
N GLY A 293 -3.16 9.87 -14.62
CA GLY A 293 -4.44 10.46 -14.21
C GLY A 293 -4.54 10.83 -12.72
N ILE A 294 -3.44 10.83 -11.95
CA ILE A 294 -3.52 10.99 -10.48
C ILE A 294 -2.70 12.18 -9.93
N ASP A 295 -1.99 12.95 -10.77
CA ASP A 295 -1.27 14.15 -10.30
C ASP A 295 -2.17 15.09 -9.46
N ARG A 296 -3.46 15.18 -9.81
CA ARG A 296 -4.44 16.02 -9.09
C ARG A 296 -4.86 15.48 -7.72
N LEU A 297 -4.95 14.16 -7.52
CA LEU A 297 -5.28 13.60 -6.20
C LEU A 297 -4.05 13.50 -5.30
N ILE A 298 -2.89 13.07 -5.85
CA ILE A 298 -1.62 13.08 -5.11
C ILE A 298 -1.32 14.49 -4.63
N SER A 299 -1.48 15.52 -5.48
CA SER A 299 -1.30 16.90 -5.05
C SER A 299 -2.22 17.27 -3.86
N ARG A 300 -3.50 16.88 -3.88
CA ARG A 300 -4.42 17.16 -2.77
C ARG A 300 -4.12 16.35 -1.51
N THR A 301 -3.99 15.02 -1.57
CA THR A 301 -3.69 14.21 -0.38
C THR A 301 -2.29 14.44 0.15
N VAL A 302 -1.29 14.68 -0.70
CA VAL A 302 0.06 15.09 -0.25
C VAL A 302 0.02 16.49 0.33
N SER A 303 -0.71 17.45 -0.26
CA SER A 303 -0.89 18.77 0.37
C SER A 303 -1.54 18.65 1.74
N TYR A 304 -2.62 17.88 1.87
CA TYR A 304 -3.27 17.65 3.16
C TYR A 304 -2.37 16.89 4.14
N ALA A 305 -1.60 15.89 3.70
CA ALA A 305 -0.65 15.17 4.54
C ALA A 305 0.52 16.05 4.97
N VAL A 306 1.04 16.91 4.09
CA VAL A 306 2.09 17.89 4.40
C VAL A 306 1.55 18.95 5.35
N ILE A 307 0.34 19.47 5.14
CA ILE A 307 -0.31 20.42 6.04
C ILE A 307 -0.49 19.80 7.42
N THR A 308 -1.09 18.60 7.47
CA THR A 308 -1.39 17.90 8.73
C THR A 308 -0.12 17.48 9.46
N GLY A 309 0.87 16.94 8.74
CA GLY A 309 2.16 16.55 9.29
C GLY A 309 2.97 17.74 9.79
N THR A 310 2.98 18.86 9.05
CA THR A 310 3.63 20.10 9.49
C THR A 310 2.92 20.67 10.72
N LEU A 311 1.58 20.63 10.75
CA LEU A 311 0.79 21.06 11.90
C LEU A 311 1.09 20.22 13.14
N LEU A 312 1.20 18.90 12.97
CA LEU A 312 1.55 17.96 14.04
C LEU A 312 2.99 18.19 14.52
N ALA A 313 3.95 18.35 13.61
CA ALA A 313 5.35 18.63 13.94
C ALA A 313 5.48 19.92 14.73
N VAL A 314 4.80 20.98 14.30
CA VAL A 314 4.72 22.26 15.02
C VAL A 314 4.13 22.07 16.40
N TYR A 315 3.01 21.34 16.50
CA TYR A 315 2.36 21.08 17.78
C TYR A 315 3.32 20.37 18.74
N VAL A 316 3.95 19.29 18.27
CA VAL A 316 4.94 18.54 19.06
C VAL A 316 6.11 19.43 19.46
N SER A 317 6.69 20.22 18.53
CA SER A 317 7.78 21.16 18.83
C SER A 317 7.39 22.21 19.85
N LEU A 318 6.19 22.79 19.75
CA LEU A 318 5.69 23.76 20.72
C LEU A 318 5.50 23.13 22.10
N VAL A 319 4.93 21.92 22.16
CA VAL A 319 4.74 21.19 23.42
C VAL A 319 6.08 20.80 24.04
N THR A 320 7.06 20.33 23.26
CA THR A 320 8.40 19.98 23.78
C THR A 320 9.19 21.19 24.24
N VAL A 321 9.11 22.32 23.53
CA VAL A 321 9.70 23.59 23.98
C VAL A 321 9.01 24.05 25.28
N ALA A 322 7.68 24.07 25.31
CA ALA A 322 6.93 24.47 26.51
C ALA A 322 7.26 23.62 27.75
N THR A 323 7.40 22.29 27.58
CA THR A 323 7.79 21.38 28.67
C THR A 323 9.24 21.56 29.12
N ARG A 324 10.17 21.87 28.20
CA ARG A 324 11.58 22.14 28.54
C ARG A 324 11.79 23.49 29.26
N PHE A 325 11.00 24.50 28.92
CA PHE A 325 11.11 25.85 29.50
C PHE A 325 10.25 26.06 30.76
N THR A 326 9.41 25.08 31.14
CA THR A 326 8.56 25.18 32.33
C THR A 326 8.81 24.02 33.32
N PRO A 327 9.96 23.95 34.03
CA PRO A 327 10.19 22.93 35.06
C PRO A 327 9.46 23.18 36.38
N SER A 328 8.56 24.18 36.46
CA SER A 328 8.00 24.67 37.73
C SER A 328 6.55 24.21 37.96
N SER A 329 6.25 23.80 39.20
CA SER A 329 4.97 23.29 39.70
C SER A 329 3.83 24.32 39.79
N ASN A 330 4.03 25.54 39.28
CA ASN A 330 3.02 26.59 39.33
C ASN A 330 2.02 26.43 38.19
N SER A 331 0.77 26.13 38.55
CA SER A 331 -0.37 25.94 37.63
C SER A 331 -0.56 27.13 36.67
N LEU A 332 -0.19 28.33 37.11
CA LEU A 332 -0.20 29.55 36.30
C LEU A 332 0.82 29.53 35.15
N SER A 333 2.00 28.97 35.35
CA SER A 333 3.03 28.87 34.31
C SER A 333 2.65 27.85 33.24
N VAL A 334 2.03 26.73 33.65
CA VAL A 334 1.49 25.71 32.73
C VAL A 334 0.29 26.25 31.95
N ALA A 335 -0.61 26.98 32.61
CA ALA A 335 -1.74 27.63 31.94
C ALA A 335 -1.27 28.71 30.94
N ALA A 336 -0.31 29.55 31.33
CA ALA A 336 0.25 30.59 30.48
C ALA A 336 1.00 30.01 29.27
N SER A 337 1.77 28.93 29.45
CA SER A 337 2.46 28.26 28.33
C SER A 337 1.48 27.57 27.38
N THR A 338 0.42 26.95 27.90
CA THR A 338 -0.64 26.34 27.09
C THR A 338 -1.41 27.39 26.28
N LEU A 339 -1.75 28.54 26.90
CA LEU A 339 -2.38 29.67 26.23
C LEU A 339 -1.48 30.28 25.14
N ALA A 340 -0.18 30.42 25.42
CA ALA A 340 0.78 30.91 24.44
C ALA A 340 0.90 29.96 23.23
N VAL A 341 1.00 28.65 23.46
CA VAL A 341 1.02 27.63 22.41
C VAL A 341 -0.27 27.67 21.57
N ALA A 342 -1.44 27.75 22.22
CA ALA A 342 -2.72 27.85 21.54
C ALA A 342 -2.84 29.13 20.69
N ALA A 343 -2.37 30.26 21.21
CA ALA A 343 -2.36 31.55 20.51
C ALA A 343 -1.41 31.55 19.29
N LEU A 344 -0.25 30.90 19.40
CA LEU A 344 0.73 30.75 18.31
C LEU A 344 0.29 29.74 17.23
N PHE A 345 -0.55 28.77 17.60
CA PHE A 345 -0.97 27.71 16.68
C PHE A 345 -1.83 28.22 15.51
N GLN A 346 -2.79 29.10 15.79
CA GLN A 346 -3.66 29.69 14.76
C GLN A 346 -2.91 30.44 13.63
N PRO A 347 -2.02 31.41 13.94
CA PRO A 347 -1.31 32.15 12.90
C PRO A 347 -0.33 31.25 12.14
N LEU A 348 0.32 30.29 12.81
CA LEU A 348 1.25 29.37 12.15
C LEU A 348 0.52 28.42 11.20
N ARG A 349 -0.63 27.87 11.62
CA ARG A 349 -1.51 27.05 10.77
C ARG A 349 -1.87 27.76 9.47
N ARG A 350 -2.27 29.03 9.55
CA ARG A 350 -2.64 29.84 8.38
C ARG A 350 -1.45 30.07 7.44
N ARG A 351 -0.24 30.32 7.98
CA ARG A 351 0.97 30.50 7.17
C ARG A 351 1.36 29.21 6.45
N VAL A 352 1.32 28.07 7.13
CA VAL A 352 1.60 26.76 6.54
C VAL A 352 0.60 26.45 5.42
N GLN A 353 -0.69 26.67 5.64
CA GLN A 353 -1.72 26.49 4.60
C GLN A 353 -1.43 27.38 3.38
N THR A 354 -1.12 28.66 3.59
CA THR A 354 -0.86 29.61 2.50
C THR A 354 0.38 29.23 1.68
N VAL A 355 1.45 28.75 2.33
CA VAL A 355 2.69 28.32 1.66
C VAL A 355 2.47 27.04 0.85
N VAL A 356 1.73 26.08 1.41
CA VAL A 356 1.41 24.82 0.71
C VAL A 356 0.48 25.09 -0.48
N ASP A 357 -0.57 25.88 -0.30
CA ASP A 357 -1.52 26.24 -1.36
C ASP A 357 -0.79 26.95 -2.52
N ARG A 358 0.13 27.88 -2.23
CA ARG A 358 0.93 28.56 -3.26
C ARG A 358 1.87 27.63 -4.03
N ARG A 359 2.38 26.57 -3.38
CA ARG A 359 3.37 25.66 -3.99
C ARG A 359 2.72 24.56 -4.82
N PHE A 360 1.52 24.10 -4.45
CA PHE A 360 0.83 22.99 -5.12
C PHE A 360 -0.25 23.42 -6.14
N ASN A 361 -0.90 24.59 -5.99
CA ASN A 361 -1.89 25.05 -7.00
C ASN A 361 -1.27 25.69 -8.24
N ARG A 362 0.04 25.97 -8.26
CA ARG A 362 0.70 26.61 -9.42
C ARG A 362 0.80 25.73 -10.67
N ALA A 363 0.55 24.42 -10.57
CA ALA A 363 0.60 23.51 -11.71
C ALA A 363 -0.75 23.32 -12.45
N GLY A 364 -1.84 23.97 -12.01
CA GLY A 364 -3.19 23.70 -12.51
C GLY A 364 -3.99 24.88 -13.07
N THR A 365 -3.51 26.11 -12.94
CA THR A 365 -4.18 27.30 -13.51
C THR A 365 -3.40 27.84 -14.69
N THR A 366 -3.52 27.18 -15.83
CA THR A 366 -3.56 27.94 -17.09
C THR A 366 -4.79 28.86 -16.95
N PRO A 367 -4.65 30.19 -17.07
CA PRO A 367 -5.82 31.05 -17.12
C PRO A 367 -6.65 30.58 -18.32
N THR A 368 -7.82 30.02 -18.07
CA THR A 368 -8.83 29.91 -19.12
C THR A 368 -9.05 31.32 -19.62
N ALA A 369 -8.65 31.57 -20.87
CA ALA A 369 -8.99 32.79 -21.58
C ALA A 369 -10.48 33.12 -21.34
N PRO A 370 -10.86 34.39 -21.20
CA PRO A 370 -12.24 34.77 -20.92
C PRO A 370 -13.15 34.08 -21.94
N GLN A 371 -14.02 33.20 -21.43
CA GLN A 371 -15.09 32.59 -22.23
C GLN A 371 -15.93 33.75 -22.77
N ARG A 372 -15.73 34.08 -24.05
CA ARG A 372 -16.74 34.81 -24.81
C ARG A 372 -18.00 33.96 -24.70
N HIS A 373 -19.06 34.52 -24.11
CA HIS A 373 -20.38 33.92 -24.16
C HIS A 373 -20.75 33.73 -25.64
N SER A 374 -20.67 32.49 -26.14
CA SER A 374 -21.40 32.08 -27.34
C SER A 374 -22.85 31.88 -26.91
N PRO A 375 -23.82 32.57 -27.53
CA PRO A 375 -25.22 32.48 -27.15
C PRO A 375 -25.87 31.24 -27.77
N ASP A 376 -25.39 30.05 -27.42
CA ASP A 376 -26.01 28.80 -27.87
C ASP A 376 -26.84 28.23 -26.71
N GLY A 377 -27.99 28.85 -26.54
CA GLY A 377 -29.04 28.38 -25.65
C GLY A 377 -29.59 27.04 -26.13
N TYR A 378 -29.62 26.06 -25.22
CA TYR A 378 -30.30 24.80 -25.40
C TYR A 378 -31.78 25.05 -25.73
N ALA A 379 -32.16 24.89 -26.99
CA ALA A 379 -33.54 24.96 -27.44
C ALA A 379 -34.33 23.78 -26.86
N THR A 380 -35.14 24.05 -25.83
CA THR A 380 -36.14 23.13 -25.30
C THR A 380 -37.30 23.00 -26.30
N ARG A 381 -37.94 21.82 -26.36
CA ARG A 381 -39.00 21.44 -27.34
C ARG A 381 -40.18 22.42 -27.49
N SER A 382 -40.33 23.42 -26.62
CA SER A 382 -41.40 24.42 -26.68
C SER A 382 -41.19 25.49 -27.75
N THR A 383 -39.95 25.85 -28.11
CA THR A 383 -39.67 26.90 -29.11
C THR A 383 -39.96 26.46 -30.56
N TRP A 384 -39.87 25.14 -30.84
CA TRP A 384 -40.18 24.57 -32.15
C TRP A 384 -41.64 24.75 -32.59
N ARG A 385 -42.60 24.80 -31.65
CA ARG A 385 -44.02 24.99 -31.97
C ARG A 385 -44.38 26.45 -32.31
N GLN A 386 -43.53 27.41 -31.93
CA GLN A 386 -43.80 28.83 -32.14
C GLN A 386 -43.31 29.28 -33.52
N CYS A 387 -42.13 28.83 -33.97
CA CYS A 387 -41.60 29.15 -35.30
C CYS A 387 -42.49 28.63 -36.46
N ALA A 388 -43.09 27.45 -36.29
CA ALA A 388 -44.01 26.86 -37.27
C ALA A 388 -45.36 27.60 -37.38
N ARG A 389 -45.78 28.36 -36.36
CA ARG A 389 -47.05 29.11 -36.39
C ARG A 389 -46.89 30.49 -37.04
N THR A 390 -45.75 31.16 -36.88
CA THR A 390 -45.54 32.52 -37.41
C THR A 390 -45.38 32.56 -38.93
N CYS A 391 -44.82 31.53 -39.56
CA CYS A 391 -44.68 31.47 -41.02
C CYS A 391 -45.98 31.19 -41.79
N CYS A 392 -47.03 30.68 -41.14
CA CYS A 392 -48.30 30.36 -41.81
C CYS A 392 -49.34 31.49 -41.77
N THR A 393 -49.09 32.60 -41.06
CA THR A 393 -50.07 33.68 -40.89
C THR A 393 -49.93 34.85 -41.87
N SER A 394 -48.97 34.82 -42.80
CA SER A 394 -48.77 35.94 -43.73
C SER A 394 -48.32 35.51 -45.15
N SER A 395 -49.09 34.70 -45.86
CA SER A 395 -49.10 34.72 -47.33
C SER A 395 -50.29 33.96 -47.92
N THR A 396 -51.05 34.62 -48.80
CA THR A 396 -52.18 34.06 -49.58
C THR A 396 -51.72 33.29 -50.83
N THR A 397 -50.67 32.46 -50.71
CA THR A 397 -50.18 31.60 -51.79
C THR A 397 -49.74 30.23 -51.24
N PRO A 398 -49.93 29.13 -52.00
CA PRO A 398 -49.69 27.77 -51.50
C PRO A 398 -48.19 27.51 -51.27
N CYS A 399 -47.83 27.13 -50.04
CA CYS A 399 -46.47 26.79 -49.65
C CYS A 399 -46.00 25.47 -50.28
N ASN A 400 -45.05 25.54 -51.22
CA ASN A 400 -44.25 24.40 -51.68
C ASN A 400 -42.78 24.67 -51.36
N LEU A 401 -42.35 24.42 -50.11
CA LEU A 401 -40.93 24.46 -49.73
C LEU A 401 -40.56 23.26 -48.86
N ARG A 402 -39.47 22.59 -49.26
CA ARG A 402 -38.86 21.43 -48.60
C ARG A 402 -38.19 21.82 -47.28
N PRO A 403 -37.98 20.88 -46.33
CA PRO A 403 -37.53 21.16 -44.95
C PRO A 403 -36.04 21.53 -44.78
N SER A 404 -35.38 22.11 -45.79
CA SER A 404 -33.92 22.35 -45.79
C SER A 404 -33.51 23.78 -45.41
N ALA A 405 -34.43 24.65 -44.98
CA ALA A 405 -34.14 26.06 -44.69
C ALA A 405 -34.00 26.41 -43.19
N CYS A 406 -34.05 25.43 -42.27
CA CYS A 406 -33.66 25.64 -40.88
C CYS A 406 -32.44 24.75 -40.59
N GLY A 407 -31.26 25.36 -40.64
CA GLY A 407 -29.98 24.68 -40.62
C GLY A 407 -29.66 23.94 -39.32
N TYR A 408 -29.11 22.74 -39.48
CA TYR A 408 -28.02 22.26 -38.66
C TYR A 408 -26.93 21.74 -39.62
N GLU A 409 -25.72 22.28 -39.49
CA GLU A 409 -24.53 21.80 -40.20
C GLU A 409 -24.04 20.53 -39.49
N THR A 410 -24.24 19.38 -40.14
CA THR A 410 -23.60 18.13 -39.75
C THR A 410 -22.16 18.15 -40.23
N TYR A 411 -21.20 18.27 -39.29
CA TYR A 411 -19.80 17.99 -39.57
C TYR A 411 -19.61 16.46 -39.68
N HIS A 412 -19.72 15.93 -40.89
CA HIS A 412 -19.26 14.60 -41.25
C HIS A 412 -17.94 14.73 -42.03
N ASP A 413 -16.84 14.28 -41.43
CA ASP A 413 -15.57 14.12 -42.13
C ASP A 413 -15.72 13.08 -43.26
N GLU A 414 -15.21 13.44 -44.44
CA GLU A 414 -15.23 12.70 -45.70
C GLU A 414 -14.56 11.30 -45.62
N PRO A 415 -15.04 10.35 -46.45
CA PRO A 415 -14.17 9.50 -47.24
C PRO A 415 -14.16 9.99 -48.69
N ARG A 416 -12.95 10.26 -49.22
CA ARG A 416 -12.74 10.65 -50.63
C ARG A 416 -13.37 9.65 -51.61
N ARG A 417 -14.12 10.18 -52.57
CA ARG A 417 -14.67 9.48 -53.74
C ARG A 417 -13.60 9.24 -54.82
N SER A 418 -13.72 8.11 -55.51
CA SER A 418 -13.25 7.83 -56.88
C SER A 418 -14.07 8.62 -57.93
N PRO A 419 -13.67 8.65 -59.21
CA PRO A 419 -14.56 8.04 -60.22
C PRO A 419 -13.89 7.50 -61.51
N THR A 420 -14.11 6.22 -61.86
CA THR A 420 -14.87 5.72 -63.05
C THR A 420 -14.06 5.57 -64.38
N PRO A 421 -14.61 5.06 -65.50
CA PRO A 421 -14.29 3.72 -66.06
C PRO A 421 -13.85 3.78 -67.54
N SER A 422 -13.42 2.66 -68.15
CA SER A 422 -13.69 2.29 -69.57
C SER A 422 -12.98 0.99 -69.96
N SER A 423 -13.78 0.10 -70.52
CA SER A 423 -13.52 -1.09 -71.33
C SER A 423 -12.37 -1.00 -72.33
N THR A 424 -11.76 -2.15 -72.71
CA THR A 424 -11.69 -2.70 -74.09
C THR A 424 -10.68 -3.86 -74.25
N LEU A 425 -11.23 -5.05 -74.57
CA LEU A 425 -10.79 -6.12 -75.50
C LEU A 425 -9.51 -6.99 -75.35
N LEU A 426 -9.75 -8.29 -75.61
CA LEU A 426 -8.95 -9.33 -76.32
C LEU A 426 -7.67 -9.82 -75.63
N ALA A 427 -7.21 -11.08 -75.73
CA ALA A 427 -7.71 -12.39 -76.15
C ALA A 427 -6.52 -13.38 -75.96
N LEU A 428 -6.82 -14.69 -75.98
CA LEU A 428 -5.89 -15.83 -76.20
C LEU A 428 -4.93 -16.16 -75.04
N SER A 429 -4.60 -17.42 -74.71
CA SER A 429 -5.06 -18.76 -75.07
C SER A 429 -4.20 -19.76 -74.28
N HIS A 430 -4.83 -20.86 -73.83
CA HIS A 430 -4.29 -22.22 -73.81
C HIS A 430 -3.14 -22.66 -72.86
N THR A 431 -3.46 -23.70 -72.07
CA THR A 431 -2.70 -24.95 -71.76
C THR A 431 -1.39 -24.82 -70.96
N ASP A 432 -0.96 -25.70 -70.05
CA ASP A 432 -1.31 -27.09 -69.73
C ASP A 432 -0.71 -27.44 -68.33
N ARG A 433 -1.25 -28.45 -67.64
CA ARG A 433 -0.57 -29.22 -66.55
C ARG A 433 0.36 -30.29 -67.19
N PRO A 434 1.10 -31.23 -66.51
CA PRO A 434 1.19 -31.61 -65.07
C PRO A 434 2.61 -32.04 -64.54
N SER A 435 2.66 -32.38 -63.23
CA SER A 435 3.40 -33.45 -62.47
C SER A 435 4.84 -33.94 -62.79
N LEU A 436 5.62 -34.23 -61.72
CA LEU A 436 6.54 -35.37 -61.42
C LEU A 436 7.37 -34.96 -60.15
N SER A 437 7.26 -35.52 -58.94
CA SER A 437 7.61 -36.84 -58.35
C SER A 437 9.12 -37.14 -58.16
N GLU A 438 9.45 -37.61 -56.93
CA GLU A 438 10.63 -38.41 -56.49
C GLU A 438 12.01 -37.75 -56.33
N SER A 439 12.94 -38.20 -55.46
CA SER A 439 12.94 -38.98 -54.20
C SER A 439 14.40 -38.99 -53.66
N THR A 440 14.55 -39.12 -52.34
CA THR A 440 15.62 -39.83 -51.57
C THR A 440 17.14 -39.68 -51.82
N ARG A 441 17.87 -39.33 -50.76
CA ARG A 441 18.96 -40.08 -50.02
C ARG A 441 19.82 -39.06 -49.25
N ALA A 442 20.01 -39.07 -47.93
CA ALA A 442 20.39 -40.10 -46.95
C ALA A 442 21.87 -40.55 -47.03
N SER A 443 22.63 -40.06 -46.04
CA SER A 443 23.63 -40.73 -45.17
C SER A 443 24.94 -41.33 -45.71
N ASP A 444 26.02 -40.96 -45.01
CA ASP A 444 27.34 -41.60 -44.72
C ASP A 444 28.51 -40.70 -45.14
N GLY A 445 29.60 -40.50 -44.40
CA GLY A 445 30.11 -41.10 -43.18
C GLY A 445 31.64 -40.96 -43.22
N LEU A 446 32.24 -40.43 -42.13
CA LEU A 446 33.66 -40.49 -41.74
C LEU A 446 34.76 -39.90 -42.66
N VAL A 447 35.59 -39.00 -42.12
CA VAL A 447 37.03 -39.25 -41.79
C VAL A 447 37.68 -37.98 -41.19
N ARG A 448 38.55 -38.24 -40.22
CA ARG A 448 39.33 -37.34 -39.34
C ARG A 448 40.25 -36.37 -40.09
N HIS A 449 40.44 -35.16 -39.55
CA HIS A 449 41.77 -34.63 -39.16
C HIS A 449 41.66 -33.34 -38.31
N ARG A 450 42.25 -33.38 -37.12
CA ARG A 450 42.71 -32.25 -36.27
C ARG A 450 44.10 -31.78 -36.78
N PRO A 451 44.76 -30.75 -36.19
CA PRO A 451 44.30 -29.50 -35.56
C PRO A 451 45.20 -28.27 -35.89
N THR A 452 44.73 -27.04 -35.63
CA THR A 452 45.54 -25.84 -35.30
C THR A 452 44.58 -24.79 -34.69
N ARG A 453 44.69 -24.42 -33.41
CA ARG A 453 45.61 -23.49 -32.70
C ARG A 453 44.90 -22.15 -32.38
N HIS A 454 44.84 -21.87 -31.08
CA HIS A 454 44.72 -20.59 -30.37
C HIS A 454 43.54 -19.63 -30.64
N GLY A 455 42.93 -19.19 -29.53
CA GLY A 455 41.95 -18.11 -29.43
C GLY A 455 41.12 -18.28 -28.18
#